data_AF-A0A535PM09-F1
#
_entry.id   AF-A0A535PM09-F1
#
_cell.length_a   1.000
_cell.length_b   1.000
_cell.length_c   1.000
_cell.angle_alpha   90.00
_cell.angle_beta   90.00
_cell.angle_gamma   90.00
#
_symmetry.space_group_name_H-M   'P 1'
#
loop_
_entity.id
_entity.type
_entity.pdbx_description
1 polymer ?
#
loop_
_entity_poly.entity_id
_entity_poly.type
_entity_poly.pdbx_seq_one_letter_code
_entity_poly.pdbx_strand_id
1 'polypeptide(L)' 'ALGLINDEGLEGLSMRALADRLEVKAASLYWHVRDRRELLELLAESILDGVGRPRRGAGWRQGVMATGEA' A
#
# COMPACT_ATOMS: atom_id res chain seq x y z
N ALA A 1 5.98 -4.74 4.07
CA ALA A 1 4.59 -4.62 4.53
C ALA A 1 3.59 -5.26 3.56
N LEU A 2 3.59 -4.93 2.25
CA LEU A 2 2.68 -5.55 1.28
C LEU A 2 2.77 -7.10 1.27
N GLY A 3 3.97 -7.67 1.32
CA GLY A 3 4.13 -9.13 1.43
C GLY A 3 3.45 -9.73 2.67
N LEU A 4 3.54 -9.05 3.83
CA LEU A 4 2.86 -9.50 5.06
C LEU A 4 1.32 -9.45 4.90
N ILE A 5 0.79 -8.43 4.22
CA ILE A 5 -0.64 -8.35 3.91
C ILE A 5 -1.08 -9.46 2.97
N ASN A 6 -0.28 -9.81 1.97
CA ASN A 6 -0.60 -10.89 1.04
C ASN A 6 -0.63 -12.26 1.73
N ASP A 7 0.25 -12.47 2.71
CA ASP A 7 0.38 -13.75 3.41
C ASP A 7 -0.65 -13.89 4.56
N GLU A 8 -0.92 -12.82 5.31
CA GLU A 8 -1.70 -12.86 6.57
C GLU A 8 -2.96 -11.99 6.56
N GLY A 9 -3.22 -11.27 5.48
CA GLY A 9 -4.30 -10.29 5.37
C GLY A 9 -4.01 -8.97 6.09
N LEU A 10 -4.89 -7.99 5.89
CA LEU A 10 -4.74 -6.65 6.47
C LEU A 10 -4.81 -6.66 8.01
N GLU A 11 -5.58 -7.59 8.57
CA GLU A 11 -5.73 -7.75 10.02
C GLU A 11 -4.44 -8.27 10.68
N GLY A 12 -3.61 -9.02 9.95
CA GLY A 12 -2.29 -9.45 10.40
C GLY A 12 -1.25 -8.32 10.43
N LEU A 13 -1.52 -7.19 9.75
CA LEU A 13 -0.59 -6.07 9.71
C LEU A 13 -0.62 -5.27 11.02
N SER A 14 0.43 -5.46 11.82
CA SER A 14 0.79 -4.60 12.96
C SER A 14 2.23 -4.11 12.86
N MET A 15 2.57 -3.04 13.57
CA MET A 15 3.96 -2.54 13.63
C MET A 15 4.92 -3.62 14.17
N ARG A 16 4.45 -4.45 15.11
CA ARG A 16 5.25 -5.53 15.69
C ARG A 16 5.45 -6.67 14.68
N ALA A 17 4.38 -7.17 14.06
CA ALA A 17 4.47 -8.21 13.04
C ALA A 17 5.35 -7.79 11.85
N LEU A 18 5.25 -6.52 11.43
CA LEU A 18 6.14 -5.98 10.40
C LEU A 18 7.60 -5.94 10.84
N ALA A 19 7.89 -5.54 12.08
CA ALA A 19 9.25 -5.51 12.60
C ALA A 19 9.84 -6.91 12.71
N ASP A 20 9.05 -7.87 13.21
CA ASP A 20 9.43 -9.29 13.32
C ASP A 20 9.73 -9.85 11.92
N ARG A 21 8.88 -9.58 10.93
CA ARG A 21 9.05 -10.02 9.53
C ARG A 21 10.27 -9.41 8.83
N LEU A 22 10.72 -8.24 9.27
CA LEU A 22 11.91 -7.55 8.77
C LEU A 22 13.15 -7.80 9.63
N GLU A 23 13.03 -8.61 10.70
CA GLU A 23 14.11 -8.90 11.64
C GLU A 23 14.72 -7.64 12.30
N VAL A 24 13.91 -6.61 12.54
CA VAL A 24 14.30 -5.35 13.19
C VAL A 24 13.53 -5.10 14.47
N LYS A 25 13.93 -4.08 15.24
CA LYS A 25 13.14 -3.61 16.37
C LYS A 25 11.99 -2.73 15.88
N ALA A 26 10.82 -2.82 16.50
CA ALA A 26 9.66 -1.98 16.17
C ALA A 26 9.98 -0.48 16.24
N ALA A 27 10.84 -0.06 17.18
CA ALA A 27 11.32 1.32 17.29
C ALA A 27 12.02 1.81 16.00
N SER A 28 12.69 0.93 15.26
CA SER A 28 13.36 1.26 14.00
C SER A 28 12.36 1.68 12.91
N LEU A 29 11.16 1.10 12.90
CA LEU A 29 10.14 1.45 11.92
C LEU A 29 9.62 2.88 12.10
N TYR A 30 9.61 3.37 13.35
CA TYR A 30 9.12 4.71 13.65
C TYR A 30 10.02 5.85 13.14
N TRP A 31 11.22 5.53 12.66
CA TRP A 31 12.07 6.49 11.93
C TRP A 31 11.60 6.72 10.49
N HIS A 32 10.84 5.79 9.94
CA HIS A 32 10.34 5.85 8.56
C HIS A 32 8.86 6.23 8.49
N VAL A 33 8.07 5.81 9.48
CA VAL A 33 6.63 6.08 9.56
C VAL A 33 6.23 6.40 10.99
N ARG A 34 5.45 7.46 11.20
CA ARG A 34 5.04 7.95 12.52
C ARG A 34 4.10 6.99 13.23
N ASP A 35 3.23 6.31 12.49
CA ASP A 35 2.28 5.34 13.03
C ASP A 35 1.80 4.34 11.96
N ARG A 36 0.93 3.41 12.37
CA ARG A 36 0.32 2.42 11.48
C ARG A 36 -0.54 3.06 10.39
N ARG A 37 -1.15 4.22 10.67
CA ARG A 37 -2.00 4.90 9.70
C ARG A 37 -1.15 5.46 8.56
N GLU A 38 -0.04 6.13 8.86
CA GLU A 38 0.89 6.61 7.82
C GLU A 38 1.46 5.45 6.98
N LEU A 39 1.79 4.32 7.62
CA LEU A 39 2.18 3.10 6.89
C LEU A 39 1.11 2.64 5.89
N LEU A 40 -0.17 2.69 6.26
CA LEU A 40 -1.28 2.32 5.38
C LEU A 40 -1.48 3.33 4.25
N GLU A 41 -1.32 4.62 4.52
CA GLU A 41 -1.38 5.68 3.51
C GLU A 41 -0.28 5.48 2.46
N LEU A 42 0.97 5.25 2.88
CA LEU A 42 2.09 4.96 1.98
C LEU A 42 1.91 3.66 1.18
N LEU A 43 1.30 2.64 1.80
CA LEU A 43 0.95 1.40 1.09
C LEU A 43 -0.11 1.64 0.02
N ALA A 44 -1.15 2.41 0.34
CA ALA A 44 -2.19 2.75 -0.62
C ALA A 44 -1.62 3.55 -1.80
N GLU A 45 -0.77 4.53 -1.54
CA GLU A 45 -0.04 5.27 -2.58
C GLU A 45 0.81 4.34 -3.45
N SER A 46 1.60 3.46 -2.82
CA SER A 46 2.46 2.51 -3.55
C SER A 46 1.67 1.53 -4.43
N ILE A 47 0.48 1.10 -3.99
CA ILE A 47 -0.40 0.24 -4.80
C ILE A 47 -0.95 1.03 -5.99
N LEU A 48 -1.41 2.26 -5.75
CA LEU A 48 -2.00 3.11 -6.78
C LEU A 48 -0.97 3.59 -7.82
N ASP A 49 0.31 3.65 -7.49
CA ASP A 49 1.37 4.00 -8.45
C ASP A 49 1.47 3.01 -9.63
N GLY A 50 1.05 1.75 -9.42
CA GLY A 50 0.95 0.75 -10.49
C GLY A 50 -0.30 0.89 -11.37
N VAL A 51 -1.29 1.67 -10.93
CA VAL A 51 -2.58 1.81 -11.63
C VAL A 51 -2.43 2.80 -12.78
N GLY A 52 -2.71 2.31 -14.00
CA GLY A 52 -2.65 3.10 -15.22
C GLY A 52 -3.54 4.33 -15.15
N ARG A 53 -2.99 5.52 -15.42
CA ARG A 53 -3.80 6.75 -15.45
C ARG A 53 -4.65 6.81 -16.72
N PRO A 54 -5.93 7.20 -16.62
CA PRO A 54 -6.77 7.35 -17.80
C PRO A 54 -6.19 8.39 -18.75
N ARG A 55 -6.18 8.07 -20.05
CA ARG A 55 -5.73 9.01 -21.09
C ARG A 55 -6.55 10.29 -21.03
N ARG A 56 -5.88 11.43 -20.97
CA ARG A 56 -6.55 12.75 -21.05
C ARG A 56 -7.35 12.85 -22.33
N GLY A 57 -8.60 13.32 -22.23
CA GLY A 57 -9.51 13.47 -23.37
C GLY A 57 -10.28 12.21 -23.76
N ALA A 58 -9.93 11.02 -23.24
CA ALA A 58 -10.84 9.88 -23.26
C ALA A 58 -12.00 10.22 -22.32
N GLY A 59 -13.26 10.12 -22.79
CA GLY A 59 -14.41 10.48 -21.96
C GLY A 59 -14.38 9.74 -20.62
N TRP A 60 -14.94 10.35 -19.56
CA TRP A 60 -14.82 9.85 -18.18
C TRP A 60 -15.12 8.35 -18.03
N ARG A 61 -16.12 7.84 -18.77
CA ARG A 61 -16.50 6.41 -18.74
C ARG A 61 -15.40 5.51 -19.31
N GLN A 62 -14.80 5.87 -20.43
CA GLN A 62 -13.69 5.12 -21.04
C GLN A 62 -12.45 5.16 -20.15
N GLY A 63 -12.19 6.31 -19.51
CA GLY A 63 -11.11 6.45 -18.54
C GLY A 63 -11.26 5.51 -17.35
N VAL A 64 -12.44 5.47 -16.72
CA VAL A 64 -12.72 4.58 -15.59
C VAL A 64 -12.60 3.10 -15.99
N MET A 65 -13.20 2.69 -17.12
CA MET A 65 -13.12 1.30 -17.58
C MET A 65 -11.69 0.85 -17.85
N ALA A 66 -10.89 1.68 -18.54
CA ALA A 66 -9.49 1.34 -18.84
C ALA A 66 -8.60 1.25 -17.58
N THR A 67 -8.98 1.94 -16.49
CA THR A 67 -8.25 1.91 -15.22
C THR A 67 -8.62 0.69 -14.37
N GLY A 68 -9.86 0.19 -14.48
CA GLY A 68 -10.36 -0.95 -13.69
C GLY A 68 -10.09 -2.33 -14.30
N GLU A 69 -9.61 -2.40 -15.54
CA GLU A 69 -9.26 -3.66 -16.24
C GLU A 69 -7.79 -4.08 -16.05
N ALA A 70 -6.97 -3.25 -15.39
CA ALA A 70 -5.55 -3.48 -15.11
C ALA A 70 -5.34 -4.04 -13.69
#